data_AF-A0A0F9WHV8-F1
#
_entry.id   AF-A0A0F9WHV8-F1
#
_cell.length_a   1.000
_cell.length_b   1.000
_cell.length_c   1.000
_cell.angle_alpha   90.00
_cell.angle_beta   90.00
_cell.angle_gamma   90.00
#
_symmetry.space_group_name_H-M   'P 1'
#
loop_
_entity.id
_entity.type
_entity.pdbx_description
1 polymer ?
#
loop_
_entity_poly.entity_id
_entity_poly.type
_entity_poly.pdbx_seq_one_letter_code
_entity_poly.pdbx_strand_id
1 'polypeptide(L)'
;MKFFDQENSSRSVAVVPVAGDTVTLTGTSGTANITVNGVAYLATFDTDFDETAEDFKVSHSVALGLRGINVAVVGSVKQVDTVSVTGASGTADIAAAGGLTKLLTFNSTLTLTCSDFVTANAAAYLAVGIVLTSSVADLIFTSVDAGGEFAHPTITNVSGDLAGTVANTTAPASLLVFSKKRSHIVTERVIVTIANVSGDLAGTVAGTFTPDFNIARVYQISISAATTIAKALNLRAGQSVRFEITATGAFAITWNAAYQFAGGTEHTQTSTALDILKGNYNAAADKVYLTLEAADVKA
;
A
#
# COMPACT_ATOMS: atom_id res chain seq x y z
N MET A 1 -23.35 -48.84 11.94
CA MET A 1 -22.74 -48.34 10.69
C MET A 1 -22.73 -46.82 10.79
N LYS A 2 -21.56 -46.21 10.97
CA LYS A 2 -21.40 -44.81 11.35
C LYS A 2 -20.94 -44.06 10.10
N PHE A 3 -21.82 -43.23 9.53
CA PHE A 3 -21.44 -42.31 8.46
C PHE A 3 -20.86 -41.05 9.11
N PHE A 4 -19.56 -40.85 8.94
CA PHE A 4 -18.96 -39.53 9.07
C PHE A 4 -19.14 -38.86 7.72
N ASP A 5 -19.87 -37.74 7.71
CA ASP A 5 -19.85 -36.80 6.60
C ASP A 5 -18.53 -36.01 6.70
N GLN A 6 -17.66 -36.23 5.72
CA GLN A 6 -16.34 -35.60 5.58
C GLN A 6 -16.35 -34.69 4.34
N GLU A 7 -17.36 -33.84 4.16
CA GLU A 7 -17.34 -32.84 3.08
C GLU A 7 -17.63 -31.40 3.53
N ASN A 8 -17.19 -31.05 4.74
CA ASN A 8 -16.83 -29.66 5.03
C ASN A 8 -15.32 -29.56 5.25
N SER A 9 -14.57 -30.01 4.23
CA SER A 9 -13.15 -29.73 4.10
C SER A 9 -13.01 -28.22 3.95
N SER A 10 -12.66 -27.57 5.05
CA SER A 10 -12.22 -26.19 5.09
C SER A 10 -11.19 -26.02 3.99
N ARG A 11 -11.58 -25.36 2.90
CA ARG A 11 -10.63 -24.77 1.97
C ARG A 11 -9.73 -23.89 2.81
N SER A 12 -8.56 -24.43 3.15
CA SER A 12 -7.47 -23.74 3.79
C SER A 12 -7.12 -22.58 2.87
N VAL A 13 -7.68 -21.41 3.17
CA VAL A 13 -7.19 -20.15 2.63
C VAL A 13 -5.78 -20.06 3.18
N ALA A 14 -4.80 -20.29 2.31
CA ALA A 14 -3.40 -20.13 2.66
C ALA A 14 -3.22 -18.70 3.18
N VAL A 15 -3.02 -18.56 4.49
CA VAL A 15 -2.71 -17.28 5.12
C VAL A 15 -1.26 -16.98 4.78
N VAL A 16 -1.05 -16.23 3.71
CA VAL A 16 0.28 -15.75 3.30
C VAL A 16 0.66 -14.55 4.19
N PRO A 17 1.83 -14.56 4.87
CA PRO A 17 2.27 -13.46 5.70
C PRO A 17 2.77 -12.28 4.84
N VAL A 18 2.09 -11.13 4.96
CA VAL A 18 2.21 -10.00 4.04
C VAL A 18 3.34 -9.05 4.40
N ALA A 19 4.41 -9.08 3.61
CA ALA A 19 5.34 -7.97 3.49
C ALA A 19 5.68 -7.75 2.01
N GLY A 20 4.76 -7.11 1.28
CA GLY A 20 4.91 -6.83 -0.15
C GLY A 20 4.03 -7.68 -1.06
N ASP A 21 2.94 -8.27 -0.56
CA ASP A 21 2.06 -9.06 -1.43
C ASP A 21 1.15 -8.13 -2.23
N THR A 22 0.90 -8.56 -3.46
CA THR A 22 -0.04 -7.94 -4.37
C THR A 22 -1.33 -8.75 -4.38
N VAL A 23 -2.47 -8.07 -4.25
CA VAL A 23 -3.78 -8.67 -4.46
C VAL A 23 -4.31 -8.16 -5.78
N THR A 24 -4.65 -9.09 -6.67
CA THR A 24 -5.31 -8.77 -7.94
C THR A 24 -6.81 -8.94 -7.79
N LEU A 25 -7.56 -7.89 -8.14
CA LEU A 25 -9.02 -7.95 -8.23
C LEU A 25 -9.42 -8.32 -9.67
N THR A 26 -10.40 -9.21 -9.81
CA THR A 26 -10.95 -9.69 -11.10
C THR A 26 -12.46 -9.90 -10.98
N GLY A 27 -13.17 -9.95 -12.12
CA GLY A 27 -14.63 -10.11 -12.20
C GLY A 27 -15.44 -8.82 -12.40
N THR A 28 -16.64 -8.92 -12.94
CA THR A 28 -17.46 -7.76 -13.36
C THR A 28 -18.55 -7.34 -12.37
N SER A 29 -18.61 -7.96 -11.19
CA SER A 29 -19.56 -7.63 -10.12
C SER A 29 -19.25 -8.37 -8.81
N GLY A 30 -19.90 -7.94 -7.71
CA GLY A 30 -19.95 -8.69 -6.45
C GLY A 30 -19.05 -8.14 -5.34
N THR A 31 -18.67 -9.02 -4.41
CA THR A 31 -17.84 -8.65 -3.26
C THR A 31 -16.73 -9.67 -3.03
N ALA A 32 -15.57 -9.23 -2.56
CA ALA A 32 -14.45 -10.08 -2.19
C ALA A 32 -13.99 -9.80 -0.76
N ASN A 33 -13.76 -10.86 0.02
CA ASN A 33 -13.13 -10.73 1.33
C ASN A 33 -11.61 -10.78 1.20
N ILE A 34 -10.94 -9.66 1.50
CA ILE A 34 -9.49 -9.56 1.57
C ILE A 34 -9.08 -9.76 3.03
N THR A 35 -8.44 -10.90 3.32
CA THR A 35 -8.02 -11.20 4.70
C THR A 35 -6.60 -10.71 4.96
N VAL A 36 -6.45 -9.75 5.87
CA VAL A 36 -5.15 -9.17 6.22
C VAL A 36 -4.88 -9.41 7.71
N ASN A 37 -3.83 -10.18 8.01
CA ASN A 37 -3.48 -10.59 9.37
C ASN A 37 -4.67 -11.19 10.14
N GLY A 38 -5.41 -12.09 9.49
CA GLY A 38 -6.57 -12.79 10.08
C GLY A 38 -7.86 -11.97 10.21
N VAL A 39 -7.89 -10.72 9.73
CA VAL A 39 -9.10 -9.88 9.71
C VAL A 39 -9.55 -9.73 8.26
N ALA A 40 -10.83 -10.03 7.99
CA ALA A 40 -11.42 -9.85 6.67
C ALA A 40 -11.86 -8.40 6.45
N TYR A 41 -11.57 -7.87 5.27
CA TYR A 41 -11.97 -6.56 4.78
C TYR A 41 -12.76 -6.77 3.49
N LEU A 42 -13.93 -6.17 3.38
CA LEU A 42 -14.83 -6.39 2.25
C LEU A 42 -14.52 -5.39 1.14
N ALA A 43 -14.06 -5.87 -0.01
CA ALA A 43 -14.06 -5.11 -1.26
C ALA A 43 -15.40 -5.35 -1.96
N THR A 44 -16.06 -4.28 -2.42
CA THR A 44 -17.29 -4.35 -3.21
C THR A 44 -17.01 -3.76 -4.57
N PHE A 45 -17.32 -4.49 -5.63
CA PHE A 45 -17.18 -4.00 -7.00
C PHE A 45 -18.04 -2.74 -7.19
N ASP A 46 -17.42 -1.69 -7.72
CA ASP A 46 -18.10 -0.48 -8.17
C ASP A 46 -18.11 -0.40 -9.71
N THR A 47 -17.96 0.76 -10.36
CA THR A 47 -18.07 0.88 -11.82
C THR A 47 -16.98 0.12 -12.57
N ASP A 48 -15.78 0.07 -11.99
CA ASP A 48 -14.61 -0.61 -12.54
C ASP A 48 -13.65 -1.01 -11.41
N PHE A 49 -12.55 -1.69 -11.75
CA PHE A 49 -11.60 -2.18 -10.76
C PHE A 49 -10.71 -1.07 -10.14
N ASP A 50 -10.42 0.02 -10.86
CA ASP A 50 -9.66 1.15 -10.32
C ASP A 50 -10.46 1.83 -9.21
N GLU A 51 -11.74 2.13 -9.48
CA GLU A 51 -12.66 2.70 -8.49
C GLU A 51 -12.87 1.74 -7.33
N THR A 52 -13.09 0.43 -7.61
CA THR A 52 -13.18 -0.60 -6.57
C THR A 52 -11.95 -0.65 -5.66
N ALA A 53 -10.74 -0.53 -6.24
CA ALA A 53 -9.50 -0.58 -5.50
C ALA A 53 -9.27 0.69 -4.67
N GLU A 54 -9.59 1.87 -5.22
CA GLU A 54 -9.54 3.14 -4.50
C GLU A 54 -10.57 3.19 -3.38
N ASP A 55 -11.82 2.75 -3.61
CA ASP A 55 -12.86 2.63 -2.59
C ASP A 55 -12.45 1.72 -1.45
N PHE A 56 -11.85 0.56 -1.75
CA PHE A 56 -11.32 -0.33 -0.74
C PHE A 56 -10.23 0.37 0.09
N LYS A 57 -9.29 1.07 -0.56
CA LYS A 57 -8.22 1.81 0.10
C LYS A 57 -8.77 2.93 0.97
N VAL A 58 -9.68 3.75 0.47
CA VAL A 58 -10.32 4.83 1.24
C VAL A 58 -11.03 4.26 2.46
N SER A 59 -11.84 3.21 2.28
CA SER A 59 -12.64 2.60 3.34
C SER A 59 -11.81 1.92 4.42
N HIS A 60 -10.67 1.31 4.08
CA HIS A 60 -9.93 0.43 5.00
C HIS A 60 -8.53 0.93 5.38
N SER A 61 -7.99 1.96 4.75
CA SER A 61 -6.62 2.45 4.98
C SER A 61 -6.36 2.87 6.43
N VAL A 62 -7.34 3.44 7.13
CA VAL A 62 -7.20 3.80 8.55
C VAL A 62 -7.04 2.54 9.41
N ALA A 63 -7.94 1.58 9.27
CA ALA A 63 -7.90 0.33 10.03
C ALA A 63 -6.63 -0.49 9.73
N LEU A 64 -6.21 -0.52 8.47
CA LEU A 64 -4.98 -1.20 8.04
C LEU A 64 -3.72 -0.43 8.50
N GLY A 65 -3.77 0.91 8.51
CA GLY A 65 -2.72 1.78 9.00
C GLY A 65 -2.41 1.59 10.48
N LEU A 66 -3.44 1.40 11.31
CA LEU A 66 -3.31 1.04 12.74
C LEU A 66 -2.59 -0.31 12.93
N ARG A 67 -2.61 -1.19 11.92
CA ARG A 67 -1.90 -2.48 11.90
C ARG A 67 -0.50 -2.37 11.27
N GLY A 68 -0.06 -1.16 10.93
CA GLY A 68 1.23 -0.91 10.28
C GLY A 68 1.26 -1.35 8.81
N ILE A 69 0.13 -1.31 8.12
CA ILE A 69 0.01 -1.70 6.71
C ILE A 69 -0.34 -0.45 5.90
N ASN A 70 0.41 -0.23 4.82
CA ASN A 70 0.10 0.78 3.83
C ASN A 70 -0.50 0.10 2.60
N VAL A 71 -1.62 0.65 2.14
CA VAL A 71 -2.33 0.18 0.95
C VAL A 71 -2.09 1.20 -0.16
N ALA A 72 -1.50 0.73 -1.25
CA ALA A 72 -1.36 1.51 -2.47
C ALA A 72 -2.15 0.82 -3.58
N VAL A 73 -2.87 1.62 -4.36
CA VAL A 73 -3.43 1.17 -5.63
C VAL A 73 -2.34 1.38 -6.67
N VAL A 74 -1.98 0.32 -7.39
CA VAL A 74 -1.16 0.40 -8.59
C VAL A 74 -2.15 0.30 -9.75
N GLY A 75 -2.13 1.33 -10.61
CA GLY A 75 -3.15 1.53 -11.64
C GLY A 75 -3.42 0.28 -12.49
N SER A 76 -4.64 0.16 -12.97
CA SER A 76 -5.08 -1.02 -13.71
C SER A 76 -4.32 -1.28 -15.00
N VAL A 77 -4.34 -2.54 -15.41
CA VAL A 77 -3.84 -2.99 -16.70
C VAL A 77 -5.01 -3.16 -17.67
N LYS A 78 -4.82 -2.74 -18.92
CA LYS A 78 -5.82 -2.91 -19.99
C LYS A 78 -5.86 -4.36 -20.46
N GLN A 79 -7.05 -4.89 -20.76
CA GLN A 79 -7.16 -6.13 -21.50
C GLN A 79 -6.59 -5.95 -22.92
N VAL A 80 -5.78 -6.92 -23.35
CA VAL A 80 -5.25 -7.00 -24.73
C VAL A 80 -5.41 -8.43 -25.25
N ASP A 81 -6.19 -8.56 -26.32
CA ASP A 81 -6.37 -9.82 -27.04
C ASP A 81 -5.84 -9.68 -28.47
N THR A 82 -5.17 -10.72 -28.94
CA THR A 82 -4.56 -10.76 -30.27
C THR A 82 -5.16 -11.89 -31.09
N VAL A 83 -5.60 -11.59 -32.30
CA VAL A 83 -6.03 -12.57 -33.29
C VAL A 83 -4.93 -12.69 -34.34
N SER A 84 -4.26 -13.83 -34.38
CA SER A 84 -3.25 -14.14 -35.41
C SER A 84 -3.92 -14.79 -36.62
N VAL A 85 -3.99 -14.05 -37.72
CA VAL A 85 -4.68 -14.45 -38.96
C VAL A 85 -3.75 -15.30 -39.83
N THR A 86 -4.31 -16.31 -40.48
CA THR A 86 -3.63 -17.22 -41.41
C THR A 86 -4.49 -17.47 -42.64
N GLY A 87 -3.88 -17.96 -43.73
CA GLY A 87 -4.57 -18.26 -44.99
C GLY A 87 -4.10 -17.38 -46.15
N ALA A 88 -4.60 -17.66 -47.35
CA ALA A 88 -4.20 -17.00 -48.59
C ALA A 88 -5.40 -16.59 -49.48
N SER A 89 -6.64 -16.75 -49.01
CA SER A 89 -7.85 -16.46 -49.78
C SER A 89 -9.11 -16.44 -48.92
N GLY A 90 -10.18 -15.82 -49.43
CA GLY A 90 -11.51 -15.93 -48.86
C GLY A 90 -11.82 -14.93 -47.73
N THR A 91 -12.70 -15.34 -46.82
CA THR A 91 -13.27 -14.47 -45.78
C THR A 91 -13.40 -15.20 -44.45
N ALA A 92 -13.36 -14.44 -43.37
CA ALA A 92 -13.59 -14.91 -42.01
C ALA A 92 -14.40 -13.90 -41.21
N ASP A 93 -15.24 -14.35 -40.30
CA ASP A 93 -15.94 -13.46 -39.36
C ASP A 93 -15.09 -13.27 -38.10
N ILE A 94 -14.89 -12.02 -37.71
CA ILE A 94 -14.35 -11.62 -36.40
C ILE A 94 -15.53 -11.24 -35.52
N ALA A 95 -15.76 -11.99 -34.44
CA ALA A 95 -16.93 -11.83 -33.59
C ALA A 95 -16.58 -11.71 -32.09
N ALA A 96 -17.61 -11.51 -31.27
CA ALA A 96 -17.63 -11.45 -29.80
C ALA A 96 -17.00 -10.19 -29.18
N ALA A 97 -15.89 -9.66 -29.69
CA ALA A 97 -15.27 -8.45 -29.16
C ALA A 97 -16.25 -7.26 -29.18
N GLY A 98 -16.58 -6.74 -27.99
CA GLY A 98 -17.55 -5.66 -27.81
C GLY A 98 -18.97 -5.99 -28.33
N GLY A 99 -19.31 -7.27 -28.46
CA GLY A 99 -20.60 -7.72 -29.03
C GLY A 99 -20.74 -7.50 -30.54
N LEU A 100 -19.66 -7.16 -31.24
CA LEU A 100 -19.68 -6.93 -32.69
C LEU A 100 -19.37 -8.21 -33.47
N THR A 101 -19.81 -8.25 -34.73
CA THR A 101 -19.38 -9.25 -35.74
C THR A 101 -19.06 -8.52 -37.03
N LYS A 102 -17.83 -8.69 -37.53
CA LYS A 102 -17.29 -7.97 -38.69
C LYS A 102 -16.60 -8.95 -39.64
N LEU A 103 -16.84 -8.79 -40.94
CA LEU A 103 -16.25 -9.62 -41.98
C LEU A 103 -14.81 -9.16 -42.28
N LEU A 104 -13.86 -10.08 -42.13
CA LEU A 104 -12.48 -9.97 -42.61
C LEU A 104 -12.39 -10.60 -44.00
N THR A 105 -11.82 -9.87 -44.96
CA THR A 105 -11.68 -10.34 -46.35
C THR A 105 -10.22 -10.33 -46.75
N PHE A 106 -9.71 -11.46 -47.24
CA PHE A 106 -8.34 -11.57 -47.70
C PHE A 106 -8.07 -10.57 -48.83
N ASN A 107 -7.00 -9.81 -48.66
CA ASN A 107 -6.32 -9.05 -49.70
C ASN A 107 -4.99 -9.74 -50.01
N SER A 108 -4.26 -9.33 -51.05
CA SER A 108 -3.00 -9.90 -51.54
C SER A 108 -1.95 -10.33 -50.49
N THR A 109 -1.97 -9.74 -49.28
CA THR A 109 -1.18 -10.20 -48.14
C THR A 109 -1.98 -10.10 -46.83
N LEU A 110 -1.59 -10.86 -45.81
CA LEU A 110 -2.20 -10.77 -44.48
C LEU A 110 -1.99 -9.40 -43.83
N THR A 111 -0.85 -8.74 -44.06
CA THR A 111 -0.61 -7.36 -43.59
C THR A 111 -1.62 -6.38 -44.14
N LEU A 112 -1.89 -6.43 -45.45
CA LEU A 112 -2.91 -5.58 -46.07
C LEU A 112 -4.31 -5.96 -45.59
N THR A 113 -4.61 -7.27 -45.50
CA THR A 113 -5.88 -7.79 -44.98
C THR A 113 -6.22 -7.23 -43.60
N CYS A 114 -5.27 -7.29 -42.65
CA CYS A 114 -5.47 -6.78 -41.29
C CYS A 114 -5.55 -5.26 -41.25
N SER A 115 -4.70 -4.56 -42.01
CA SER A 115 -4.73 -3.10 -42.12
C SER A 115 -6.08 -2.58 -42.65
N ASP A 116 -6.59 -3.19 -43.73
CA ASP A 116 -7.86 -2.83 -44.33
C ASP A 116 -9.02 -3.04 -43.35
N PHE A 117 -8.99 -4.13 -42.58
CA PHE A 117 -9.97 -4.42 -41.54
C PHE A 117 -9.97 -3.37 -40.42
N VAL A 118 -8.78 -2.95 -39.95
CA VAL A 118 -8.64 -1.88 -38.95
C VAL A 118 -9.22 -0.58 -39.50
N THR A 119 -8.84 -0.16 -40.71
CA THR A 119 -9.35 1.06 -41.34
C THR A 119 -10.88 1.05 -41.44
N ALA A 120 -11.48 -0.08 -41.81
CA ALA A 120 -12.92 -0.19 -41.94
C ALA A 120 -13.69 -0.22 -40.61
N ASN A 121 -13.09 -0.75 -39.53
CA ASN A 121 -13.84 -1.10 -38.32
C ASN A 121 -13.39 -0.41 -37.03
N ALA A 122 -12.24 0.28 -37.00
CA ALA A 122 -11.71 0.86 -35.77
C ALA A 122 -12.69 1.82 -35.07
N ALA A 123 -13.44 2.63 -35.82
CA ALA A 123 -14.43 3.54 -35.25
C ALA A 123 -15.59 2.80 -34.55
N ALA A 124 -16.02 1.66 -35.08
CA ALA A 124 -17.09 0.86 -34.48
C ALA A 124 -16.64 0.18 -33.19
N TYR A 125 -15.40 -0.33 -33.16
CA TYR A 125 -14.81 -0.90 -31.94
C TYR A 125 -14.56 0.17 -30.88
N LEU A 126 -14.09 1.36 -31.28
CA LEU A 126 -13.88 2.47 -30.36
C LEU A 126 -15.18 2.91 -29.68
N ALA A 127 -16.30 2.89 -30.42
CA ALA A 127 -17.62 3.23 -29.88
C ALA A 127 -18.11 2.25 -28.79
N VAL A 128 -17.54 1.04 -28.72
CA VAL A 128 -17.81 0.04 -27.67
C VAL A 128 -16.62 -0.14 -26.71
N GLY A 129 -15.72 0.83 -26.64
CA GLY A 129 -14.62 0.84 -25.66
C GLY A 129 -13.40 0.00 -26.05
N ILE A 130 -13.20 -0.29 -27.34
CA ILE A 130 -12.06 -1.11 -27.81
C ILE A 130 -11.24 -0.36 -28.85
N VAL A 131 -9.96 -0.18 -28.58
CA VAL A 131 -8.96 0.26 -29.56
C VAL A 131 -8.55 -0.95 -30.39
N LEU A 132 -8.88 -0.91 -31.69
CA LEU A 132 -8.47 -1.92 -32.66
C LEU A 132 -7.26 -1.42 -33.47
N THR A 133 -6.17 -2.19 -33.46
CA THR A 133 -4.97 -1.96 -34.29
C THR A 133 -4.53 -3.26 -34.97
N SER A 134 -3.49 -3.20 -35.81
CA SER A 134 -2.90 -4.39 -36.44
C SER A 134 -1.37 -4.30 -36.48
N SER A 135 -0.72 -5.46 -36.42
CA SER A 135 0.72 -5.60 -36.65
C SER A 135 0.98 -6.83 -37.51
N VAL A 136 1.40 -6.62 -38.76
CA VAL A 136 1.58 -7.71 -39.74
C VAL A 136 0.28 -8.51 -39.88
N ALA A 137 0.26 -9.81 -39.55
CA ALA A 137 -0.91 -10.69 -39.65
C ALA A 137 -1.76 -10.73 -38.38
N ASP A 138 -1.45 -9.89 -37.39
CA ASP A 138 -2.16 -9.85 -36.12
C ASP A 138 -3.14 -8.67 -36.06
N LEU A 139 -4.37 -8.94 -35.60
CA LEU A 139 -5.31 -7.92 -35.13
C LEU A 139 -5.22 -7.82 -33.61
N ILE A 140 -5.07 -6.62 -33.08
CA ILE A 140 -4.87 -6.36 -31.66
C ILE A 140 -6.04 -5.55 -31.13
N PHE A 141 -6.79 -6.13 -30.20
CA PHE A 141 -7.93 -5.54 -29.52
C PHE A 141 -7.48 -5.12 -28.13
N THR A 142 -7.55 -3.83 -27.81
CA THR A 142 -7.13 -3.28 -26.52
C THR A 142 -8.28 -2.51 -25.88
N SER A 143 -8.58 -2.75 -24.61
CA SER A 143 -9.56 -1.94 -23.89
C SER A 143 -9.15 -0.46 -23.88
N VAL A 144 -10.10 0.45 -24.09
CA VAL A 144 -9.87 1.90 -23.95
C VAL A 144 -9.53 2.23 -22.50
N ASP A 145 -10.21 1.60 -21.57
CA ASP A 145 -10.07 1.85 -20.14
C ASP A 145 -9.21 0.76 -19.48
N ALA A 146 -8.36 1.20 -18.56
CA ALA A 146 -7.60 0.27 -17.72
C ALA A 146 -8.57 -0.51 -16.83
N GLY A 147 -8.37 -1.82 -16.68
CA GLY A 147 -9.32 -2.69 -15.98
C GLY A 147 -10.61 -2.99 -16.73
N GLY A 148 -10.88 -2.30 -17.85
CA GLY A 148 -12.03 -2.61 -18.71
C GLY A 148 -11.90 -4.00 -19.33
N GLU A 149 -12.99 -4.77 -19.24
CA GLU A 149 -13.09 -6.10 -19.83
C GLU A 149 -13.96 -6.07 -21.09
N PHE A 150 -13.60 -6.88 -22.10
CA PHE A 150 -14.45 -7.19 -23.25
C PHE A 150 -14.38 -8.70 -23.55
N ALA A 151 -15.44 -9.23 -24.17
CA ALA A 151 -15.47 -10.64 -24.54
C ALA A 151 -14.36 -10.96 -25.57
N HIS A 152 -13.60 -12.04 -25.33
CA HIS A 152 -12.50 -12.42 -26.20
C HIS A 152 -12.96 -12.56 -27.66
N PRO A 153 -12.19 -12.01 -28.63
CA PRO A 153 -12.55 -12.12 -30.03
C PRO A 153 -12.57 -13.59 -30.46
N THR A 154 -13.35 -13.89 -31.49
CA THR A 154 -13.31 -15.19 -32.17
C THR A 154 -13.12 -14.96 -33.67
N ILE A 155 -12.49 -15.91 -34.34
CA ILE A 155 -12.32 -15.90 -35.79
C ILE A 155 -12.88 -17.20 -36.38
N THR A 156 -13.82 -17.09 -37.30
CA THR A 156 -14.47 -18.24 -37.95
C THR A 156 -14.36 -18.12 -39.46
N ASN A 157 -13.81 -19.14 -40.13
CA ASN A 157 -13.75 -19.15 -41.59
C ASN A 157 -15.16 -19.14 -42.20
N VAL A 158 -15.39 -18.29 -43.20
CA VAL A 158 -16.65 -18.19 -43.96
C VAL A 158 -16.46 -18.71 -45.39
N SER A 159 -15.33 -18.39 -46.02
CA SER A 159 -14.97 -18.90 -47.35
C SER A 159 -13.45 -18.98 -47.53
N GLY A 160 -12.99 -19.76 -48.52
CA GLY A 160 -11.55 -19.93 -48.79
C GLY A 160 -10.82 -20.63 -47.65
N ASP A 161 -9.64 -20.13 -47.30
CA ASP A 161 -8.77 -20.68 -46.24
C ASP A 161 -8.39 -19.64 -45.16
N LEU A 162 -9.00 -18.46 -45.17
CA LEU A 162 -8.77 -17.42 -44.17
C LEU A 162 -9.28 -17.88 -42.79
N ALA A 163 -8.37 -18.03 -41.84
CA ALA A 163 -8.63 -18.51 -40.48
C ALA A 163 -7.70 -17.80 -39.48
N GLY A 164 -7.68 -18.24 -38.22
CA GLY A 164 -6.70 -17.73 -37.26
C GLY A 164 -6.82 -18.38 -35.88
N THR A 165 -6.00 -17.88 -34.96
CA THR A 165 -6.02 -18.26 -33.54
C THR A 165 -6.09 -17.02 -32.67
N VAL A 166 -6.60 -17.18 -31.44
CA VAL A 166 -6.78 -16.07 -30.50
C VAL A 166 -5.90 -16.31 -29.28
N ALA A 167 -5.16 -15.28 -28.89
CA ALA A 167 -4.33 -15.27 -27.69
C ALA A 167 -4.75 -14.13 -26.76
N ASN A 168 -5.07 -14.47 -25.51
CA ASN A 168 -5.45 -13.51 -24.46
C ASN A 168 -4.16 -12.97 -23.82
N THR A 169 -3.51 -12.03 -24.49
CA THR A 169 -2.12 -11.64 -24.18
C THR A 169 -1.98 -10.82 -22.91
N THR A 170 -3.03 -10.12 -22.46
CA THR A 170 -3.06 -9.41 -21.17
C THR A 170 -4.48 -9.44 -20.62
N ALA A 171 -4.67 -10.03 -19.45
CA ALA A 171 -5.96 -10.00 -18.75
C ALA A 171 -6.16 -8.63 -18.05
N PRO A 172 -7.40 -8.13 -17.97
CA PRO A 172 -7.72 -6.96 -17.17
C PRO A 172 -7.48 -7.26 -15.69
N ALA A 173 -6.85 -6.31 -14.99
CA ALA A 173 -6.50 -6.48 -13.59
C ALA A 173 -6.26 -5.12 -12.93
N SER A 174 -6.78 -4.94 -11.72
CA SER A 174 -6.24 -3.94 -10.77
C SER A 174 -5.32 -4.59 -9.78
N LEU A 175 -4.29 -3.86 -9.39
CA LEU A 175 -3.30 -4.34 -8.45
C LEU A 175 -3.34 -3.52 -7.16
N LEU A 176 -3.75 -4.17 -6.08
CA LEU A 176 -3.65 -3.61 -4.74
C LEU A 176 -2.37 -4.09 -4.09
N VAL A 177 -1.48 -3.15 -3.75
CA VAL A 177 -0.20 -3.47 -3.12
C VAL A 177 -0.29 -3.22 -1.63
N PHE A 178 -0.15 -4.29 -0.86
CA PHE A 178 -0.02 -4.24 0.59
C PHE A 178 1.46 -4.22 0.96
N SER A 179 1.96 -3.03 1.19
CA SER A 179 3.27 -2.91 1.81
C SER A 179 3.08 -2.91 3.32
N LYS A 180 3.79 -3.80 4.03
CA LYS A 180 4.06 -3.51 5.44
C LYS A 180 4.69 -2.14 5.43
N LYS A 181 4.22 -1.24 6.30
CA LYS A 181 4.90 0.01 6.59
C LYS A 181 6.22 -0.38 7.24
N ARG A 182 7.19 -0.86 6.43
CA ARG A 182 8.59 -0.78 6.78
C ARG A 182 8.76 0.73 6.84
N SER A 183 8.68 1.23 8.06
CA SER A 183 9.19 2.56 8.39
C SER A 183 10.69 2.49 8.13
N HIS A 184 11.07 2.43 6.86
CA HIS A 184 12.33 2.88 6.32
C HIS A 184 12.19 4.39 6.17
N ILE A 185 11.68 5.05 7.22
CA ILE A 185 12.13 6.40 7.53
C ILE A 185 13.60 6.16 7.88
N VAL A 186 14.47 6.26 6.87
CA VAL A 186 15.87 6.59 7.08
C VAL A 186 15.88 8.04 7.48
N THR A 187 15.45 8.26 8.70
CA THR A 187 15.67 9.46 9.47
C THR A 187 15.43 9.02 10.89
N GLU A 188 16.46 9.09 11.72
CA GLU A 188 16.34 9.06 13.18
C GLU A 188 15.55 10.29 13.71
N ARG A 189 14.56 10.77 12.95
CA ARG A 189 13.66 11.89 13.22
C ARG A 189 12.31 11.63 12.55
N VAL A 190 11.29 11.46 13.38
CA VAL A 190 9.88 11.49 12.98
C VAL A 190 9.38 12.90 13.26
N ILE A 191 8.84 13.58 12.24
CA ILE A 191 8.10 14.84 12.39
C ILE A 191 6.64 14.52 12.04
N VAL A 192 5.73 14.67 13.01
CA VAL A 192 4.30 14.30 12.90
C VAL A 192 3.43 15.37 13.57
N THR A 193 2.24 15.62 13.02
CA THR A 193 1.24 16.58 13.51
C THR A 193 -0.14 15.91 13.52
N ILE A 194 -0.82 15.65 14.67
CA ILE A 194 -2.22 15.16 14.70
C ILE A 194 -3.02 15.62 15.96
N ALA A 195 -4.31 15.96 15.79
CA ALA A 195 -5.24 16.35 16.85
C ALA A 195 -6.03 15.18 17.50
N ASN A 196 -6.00 15.13 18.85
CA ASN A 196 -6.94 14.51 19.81
C ASN A 196 -7.34 13.03 19.68
N VAL A 197 -6.62 12.09 20.32
CA VAL A 197 -6.80 11.63 21.73
C VAL A 197 -5.49 10.96 22.19
N SER A 198 -4.94 11.44 23.32
CA SER A 198 -3.77 10.93 24.08
C SER A 198 -2.50 10.57 23.27
N GLY A 199 -1.56 11.46 23.00
CA GLY A 199 -1.35 12.86 23.32
C GLY A 199 0.03 13.21 22.74
N ASP A 200 0.07 14.05 21.73
CA ASP A 200 1.29 14.51 21.05
C ASP A 200 2.24 15.18 22.06
N LEU A 201 3.52 14.77 22.09
CA LEU A 201 4.55 15.36 22.96
C LEU A 201 5.33 16.51 22.31
N ALA A 202 4.67 17.25 21.42
CA ALA A 202 4.98 18.66 21.23
C ALA A 202 3.83 19.46 21.85
N GLY A 203 3.97 19.73 23.14
CA GLY A 203 3.04 20.52 23.93
C GLY A 203 3.72 20.92 25.23
N THR A 204 3.39 22.09 25.74
CA THR A 204 3.72 22.50 27.10
C THR A 204 3.32 21.38 28.06
N VAL A 205 4.28 20.63 28.57
CA VAL A 205 4.02 19.73 29.69
C VAL A 205 4.05 20.58 30.95
N ALA A 206 2.95 20.55 31.70
CA ALA A 206 2.91 20.91 33.10
C ALA A 206 2.53 19.63 33.87
N GLY A 207 3.29 19.26 34.91
CA GLY A 207 3.02 18.05 35.70
C GLY A 207 4.04 16.93 35.47
N THR A 208 3.60 15.67 35.31
CA THR A 208 4.48 14.49 35.27
C THR A 208 4.52 13.85 33.87
N PHE A 209 5.72 13.68 33.32
CA PHE A 209 5.98 12.97 32.07
C PHE A 209 6.61 11.59 32.34
N THR A 210 6.03 10.51 31.81
CA THR A 210 6.53 9.14 31.97
C THR A 210 6.95 8.57 30.60
N PRO A 211 8.25 8.44 30.30
CA PRO A 211 8.70 7.87 29.01
C PRO A 211 8.37 6.38 28.90
N ASP A 212 8.04 5.87 27.71
CA ASP A 212 7.80 4.43 27.46
C ASP A 212 8.63 3.89 26.27
N PHE A 213 9.63 3.08 26.57
CA PHE A 213 10.60 2.58 25.58
C PHE A 213 10.10 1.46 24.67
N ASN A 214 8.86 1.00 24.83
CA ASN A 214 8.18 0.26 23.77
C ASN A 214 7.71 1.19 22.64
N ILE A 215 7.56 2.51 22.90
CA ILE A 215 7.07 3.51 21.95
C ILE A 215 8.24 4.22 21.25
N ALA A 216 9.21 4.76 21.99
CA ALA A 216 10.32 5.54 21.42
C ALA A 216 11.64 5.42 22.19
N ARG A 217 12.76 5.67 21.50
CA ARG A 217 14.12 5.73 22.09
C ARG A 217 14.64 7.16 22.27
N VAL A 218 14.07 8.12 21.55
CA VAL A 218 14.41 9.54 21.59
C VAL A 218 13.12 10.31 21.89
N TYR A 219 13.18 11.20 22.88
CA TYR A 219 12.06 12.04 23.28
C TYR A 219 12.45 13.50 23.12
N GLN A 220 11.68 14.24 22.34
CA GLN A 220 11.76 15.70 22.30
C GLN A 220 10.62 16.25 23.16
N ILE A 221 10.94 17.09 24.15
CA ILE A 221 10.00 17.56 25.17
C ILE A 221 10.06 19.08 25.20
N SER A 222 8.93 19.76 25.03
CA SER A 222 8.83 21.21 25.25
C SER A 222 8.21 21.48 26.63
N ILE A 223 8.92 22.25 27.45
CA ILE A 223 8.52 22.51 28.84
C ILE A 223 8.29 24.01 29.00
N SER A 224 7.11 24.38 29.51
CA SER A 224 6.81 25.79 29.85
C SER A 224 6.23 25.97 31.25
N ALA A 225 6.42 24.98 32.13
CA ALA A 225 6.07 24.99 33.54
C ALA A 225 6.93 23.95 34.29
N ALA A 226 6.94 23.98 35.63
CA ALA A 226 7.62 22.96 36.42
C ALA A 226 7.11 21.55 36.06
N THR A 227 8.03 20.63 35.78
CA THR A 227 7.72 19.30 35.26
C THR A 227 8.53 18.23 35.98
N THR A 228 7.92 17.08 36.24
CA THR A 228 8.58 15.89 36.76
C THR A 228 8.77 14.85 35.66
N ILE A 229 9.99 14.37 35.45
CA ILE A 229 10.28 13.22 34.58
C ILE A 229 10.24 11.96 35.46
N ALA A 230 9.15 11.19 35.35
CA ALA A 230 8.95 9.94 36.07
C ALA A 230 9.82 8.81 35.54
N LYS A 231 9.93 7.72 36.30
CA LYS A 231 10.66 6.52 35.89
C LYS A 231 10.14 6.02 34.54
N ALA A 232 11.04 5.89 33.58
CA ALA A 232 10.71 5.32 32.28
C ALA A 232 10.22 3.87 32.36
N LEU A 233 9.22 3.56 31.54
CA LEU A 233 8.65 2.23 31.38
C LEU A 233 9.39 1.46 30.28
N ASN A 234 9.42 0.13 30.42
CA ASN A 234 9.89 -0.80 29.39
C ASN A 234 11.35 -0.63 28.93
N LEU A 235 12.20 -0.04 29.77
CA LEU A 235 13.64 0.01 29.55
C LEU A 235 14.27 -1.39 29.61
N ARG A 236 15.20 -1.66 28.69
CA ARG A 236 15.96 -2.92 28.61
C ARG A 236 17.44 -2.67 28.78
N ALA A 237 18.15 -3.63 29.37
CA ALA A 237 19.59 -3.56 29.60
C ALA A 237 20.34 -3.13 28.32
N GLY A 238 21.22 -2.14 28.44
CA GLY A 238 22.04 -1.64 27.32
C GLY A 238 21.32 -0.70 26.36
N GLN A 239 20.07 -0.32 26.61
CA GLN A 239 19.40 0.71 25.82
C GLN A 239 19.96 2.10 26.11
N SER A 240 20.20 2.86 25.04
CA SER A 240 20.48 4.29 25.12
C SER A 240 19.19 5.10 25.05
N VAL A 241 19.19 6.22 25.77
CA VAL A 241 18.10 7.19 25.88
C VAL A 241 18.61 8.55 25.43
N ARG A 242 17.77 9.32 24.75
CA ARG A 242 18.04 10.73 24.45
C ARG A 242 16.80 11.58 24.75
N PHE A 243 16.99 12.64 25.53
CA PHE A 243 16.00 13.68 25.78
C PHE A 243 16.49 14.98 25.11
N GLU A 244 15.63 15.60 24.31
CA GLU A 244 15.83 16.94 23.74
C GLU A 244 14.81 17.86 24.38
N ILE A 245 15.23 18.65 25.37
CA ILE A 245 14.34 19.46 26.20
C ILE A 245 14.45 20.91 25.77
N THR A 246 13.34 21.49 25.31
CA THR A 246 13.25 22.93 25.02
C THR A 246 12.47 23.62 26.13
N ALA A 247 13.13 24.46 26.92
CA ALA A 247 12.47 25.29 27.95
C ALA A 247 12.18 26.70 27.43
N THR A 248 10.95 27.19 27.58
CA THR A 248 10.56 28.57 27.21
C THR A 248 10.50 29.48 28.43
N GLY A 249 11.64 29.66 29.11
CA GLY A 249 11.75 30.34 30.41
C GLY A 249 12.47 29.48 31.45
N ALA A 250 12.72 30.03 32.63
CA ALA A 250 13.39 29.31 33.72
C ALA A 250 12.38 28.37 34.42
N PHE A 251 12.53 27.06 34.22
CA PHE A 251 11.70 26.06 34.88
C PHE A 251 12.52 24.99 35.58
N ALA A 252 12.01 24.53 36.72
CA ALA A 252 12.55 23.38 37.42
C ALA A 252 12.02 22.08 36.79
N ILE A 253 12.95 21.22 36.39
CA ILE A 253 12.67 19.85 35.95
C ILE A 253 13.11 18.92 37.06
N THR A 254 12.16 18.23 37.68
CA THR A 254 12.44 17.23 38.72
C THR A 254 12.58 15.85 38.09
N TRP A 255 13.70 15.19 38.29
CA TRP A 255 13.96 13.86 37.75
C TRP A 255 13.72 12.80 38.82
N ASN A 256 13.01 11.73 38.46
CA ASN A 256 12.84 10.55 39.32
C ASN A 256 14.19 9.95 39.73
N ALA A 257 14.26 9.28 40.89
CA ALA A 257 15.48 8.66 41.41
C ALA A 257 16.10 7.58 40.49
N ALA A 258 15.34 7.09 39.50
CA ALA A 258 15.83 6.22 38.43
C ALA A 258 16.76 6.94 37.43
N TYR A 259 16.86 8.26 37.45
CA TYR A 259 17.81 9.03 36.66
C TYR A 259 18.99 9.48 37.53
N GLN A 260 20.20 9.34 37.00
CA GLN A 260 21.43 9.75 37.67
C GLN A 260 22.29 10.58 36.73
N PHE A 261 22.62 11.80 37.13
CA PHE A 261 23.49 12.68 36.36
C PHE A 261 24.96 12.38 36.66
N ALA A 262 25.83 12.66 35.68
CA ALA A 262 27.26 12.68 35.91
C ALA A 262 27.61 13.70 37.02
N GLY A 263 28.24 13.25 38.10
CA GLY A 263 28.70 14.12 39.20
C GLY A 263 27.88 14.10 40.50
N GLY A 264 26.69 13.46 40.56
CA GLY A 264 25.96 13.34 41.83
C GLY A 264 24.43 13.23 41.75
N THR A 265 23.77 13.41 42.90
CA THR A 265 22.33 13.25 43.16
C THR A 265 21.51 14.53 42.90
N GLU A 266 21.86 15.34 41.92
CA GLU A 266 21.00 16.49 41.60
C GLU A 266 19.76 16.00 40.85
N HIS A 267 18.62 16.05 41.53
CA HIS A 267 17.30 15.64 41.05
C HIS A 267 16.52 16.80 40.42
N THR A 268 17.11 18.00 40.34
CA THR A 268 16.46 19.20 39.82
C THR A 268 17.38 19.92 38.85
N GLN A 269 16.92 20.09 37.61
CA GLN A 269 17.60 20.88 36.59
C GLN A 269 16.82 22.18 36.37
N THR A 270 17.50 23.32 36.35
CA THR A 270 16.91 24.57 35.87
C THR A 270 17.37 24.77 34.44
N SER A 271 16.43 24.76 33.49
CA SER A 271 16.73 25.00 32.09
C SER A 271 16.13 26.33 31.64
N THR A 272 16.85 27.07 30.82
CA THR A 272 16.39 28.30 30.15
C THR A 272 16.52 28.21 28.63
N ALA A 273 16.96 27.08 28.11
CA ALA A 273 17.34 26.90 26.70
C ALA A 273 17.06 25.45 26.24
N LEU A 274 17.64 25.07 25.09
CA LEU A 274 17.66 23.69 24.62
C LEU A 274 18.73 22.90 25.40
N ASP A 275 18.31 21.86 26.10
CA ASP A 275 19.18 20.89 26.75
C ASP A 275 19.08 19.53 26.06
N ILE A 276 20.22 18.96 25.66
CA ILE A 276 20.28 17.61 25.09
C ILE A 276 20.94 16.69 26.11
N LEU A 277 20.15 15.76 26.65
CA LEU A 277 20.60 14.77 27.61
C LEU A 277 20.65 13.40 26.94
N LYS A 278 21.80 12.73 27.00
CA LYS A 278 21.96 11.35 26.56
C LYS A 278 22.24 10.47 27.76
N GLY A 279 21.69 9.26 27.76
CA GLY A 279 22.04 8.31 28.81
C GLY A 279 21.94 6.87 28.41
N ASN A 280 22.50 6.00 29.24
CA ASN A 280 22.43 4.56 29.06
C ASN A 280 21.75 3.93 30.28
N TYR A 281 20.81 3.02 30.02
CA TYR A 281 20.15 2.26 31.08
C TYR A 281 21.02 1.09 31.54
N ASN A 282 21.31 1.09 32.84
CA ASN A 282 21.96 0.00 33.54
C ASN A 282 20.91 -0.78 34.32
N ALA A 283 20.59 -1.98 33.84
CA ALA A 283 19.59 -2.84 34.47
C ALA A 283 20.00 -3.31 35.87
N ALA A 284 21.30 -3.44 36.17
CA ALA A 284 21.76 -3.89 37.48
C ALA A 284 21.52 -2.84 38.57
N ALA A 285 21.62 -1.55 38.21
CA ALA A 285 21.34 -0.44 39.12
C ALA A 285 19.89 0.05 39.04
N ASP A 286 19.12 -0.42 38.04
CA ASP A 286 17.82 0.11 37.64
C ASP A 286 17.84 1.64 37.44
N LYS A 287 18.90 2.11 36.77
CA LYS A 287 19.16 3.55 36.57
C LYS A 287 19.51 3.90 35.13
N VAL A 288 19.09 5.08 34.71
CA VAL A 288 19.54 5.76 33.49
C VAL A 288 20.60 6.78 33.87
N TYR A 289 21.83 6.58 33.39
CA TYR A 289 22.93 7.51 33.62
C TYR A 289 22.92 8.58 32.54
N LEU A 290 22.53 9.80 32.89
CA LEU A 290 22.42 10.94 31.99
C LEU A 290 23.71 11.76 31.98
N THR A 291 24.13 12.15 30.78
CA THR A 291 25.19 13.10 30.49
C THR A 291 24.58 14.21 29.64
N LEU A 292 24.84 15.45 30.02
CA LEU A 292 24.50 16.62 29.20
C LEU A 292 25.47 16.67 28.02
N GLU A 293 24.96 16.53 26.80
CA GLU A 293 25.77 16.50 25.58
C GLU A 293 26.07 17.93 25.07
N ALA A 294 25.09 18.81 25.21
CA ALA A 294 25.23 20.24 24.94
C ALA A 294 24.16 20.99 25.74
N ALA A 295 24.57 21.98 26.54
CA ALA A 295 23.74 23.15 26.75
C ALA A 295 24.02 24.06 25.56
N ASP A 296 23.00 24.53 24.84
CA ASP A 296 23.21 25.61 23.89
C ASP A 296 23.62 26.86 24.71
N VAL A 297 24.93 27.08 24.89
CA VAL A 297 25.50 28.33 25.43
C VAL A 297 25.32 29.40 24.36
N LYS A 298 24.07 29.78 24.09
CA LYS A 298 23.80 31.03 23.41
C LYS A 298 23.89 32.13 24.46
N ALA A 299 25.09 32.72 24.51
CA ALA A 299 25.33 34.02 25.12
C ALA A 299 24.44 35.10 24.49
#